data_AF-A0A5N1IYT7-F1
#
_entry.id   AF-A0A5N1IYT7-F1
#
_cell.length_a   1.000
_cell.length_b   1.000
_cell.length_c   1.000
_cell.angle_alpha   90.00
_cell.angle_beta   90.00
_cell.angle_gamma   90.00
#
_symmetry.space_group_name_H-M   'P 1'
#
loop_
_entity.id
_entity.type
_entity.pdbx_description
1 polymer ?
#
loop_
_entity_poly.entity_id
_entity_poly.type
_entity_poly.pdbx_seq_one_letter_code
_entity_poly.pdbx_strand_id
1 'polypeptide(L)'
;MNRIFTVGLLFFLTLAAAFADELAVSLNYFRAAFEGTDVKVEWELANENTVTGFEVYRKLSNETSFRHINALSVSGSRRYAFIDTDLRSVPNRTGTITYKLTVESTDGNSSFTTAFINNPSSVERSWGSIKSMFR
;
A
#
# COMPACT_ATOMS: atom_id res chain seq x y z
N MET A 1 10.42 -39.84 31.42
CA MET A 1 9.62 -39.00 30.50
C MET A 1 10.43 -38.78 29.24
N ASN A 2 9.84 -39.14 28.10
CA ASN A 2 10.56 -39.71 26.96
C ASN A 2 11.20 -38.64 26.07
N ARG A 3 12.53 -38.53 26.06
CA ARG A 3 13.29 -37.61 25.20
C ARG A 3 12.92 -37.76 23.72
N ILE A 4 12.57 -38.96 23.28
CA ILE A 4 12.07 -39.26 21.93
C ILE A 4 10.72 -38.60 21.66
N PHE A 5 9.82 -38.57 22.65
CA PHE A 5 8.52 -37.90 22.54
C PHE A 5 8.68 -36.38 22.51
N THR A 6 9.61 -35.83 23.29
CA THR A 6 9.93 -34.39 23.27
C THR A 6 10.54 -33.96 21.93
N VAL A 7 11.44 -34.78 21.35
CA VAL A 7 12.04 -34.49 20.03
C VAL A 7 10.99 -34.61 18.91
N GLY A 8 10.11 -35.62 18.96
CA GLY A 8 9.01 -35.76 18.00
C GLY A 8 8.02 -34.59 18.06
N LEU A 9 7.68 -34.14 19.28
CA LEU A 9 6.80 -32.99 19.47
C LEU A 9 7.43 -31.67 18.96
N LEU A 10 8.71 -31.44 19.22
CA LEU A 10 9.45 -30.29 18.72
C LEU A 10 9.53 -30.29 17.19
N PHE A 11 9.80 -31.44 16.58
CA PHE A 11 9.86 -31.58 15.12
C PHE A 11 8.50 -31.30 14.45
N PHE A 12 7.41 -31.79 15.06
CA PHE A 12 6.05 -31.52 14.57
C PHE A 12 5.65 -30.05 14.73
N LEU A 13 6.05 -29.39 15.83
CA LEU A 13 5.80 -27.97 16.05
C LEU A 13 6.54 -27.08 15.03
N THR A 14 7.79 -27.42 14.69
CA THR A 14 8.56 -26.70 13.68
C THR A 14 8.04 -26.91 12.26
N LEU A 15 7.48 -28.09 11.97
CA LEU A 15 6.93 -28.40 10.66
C LEU A 15 5.59 -27.69 10.41
N ALA A 16 4.74 -27.54 11.44
CA ALA A 16 3.49 -26.80 11.33
C ALA A 16 3.70 -25.28 11.12
N ALA A 17 4.78 -24.71 11.68
CA ALA A 17 5.11 -23.30 11.48
C ALA A 17 5.58 -22.99 10.05
N ALA A 18 6.15 -23.97 9.33
CA ALA A 18 6.70 -23.78 8.00
C ALA A 18 5.63 -23.63 6.89
N PHE A 19 4.38 -24.01 7.15
CA PHE A 19 3.28 -23.92 6.18
C PHE A 19 2.41 -22.66 6.37
N ALA A 20 2.71 -21.79 7.32
CA ALA A 20 1.91 -20.59 7.58
C ALA A 20 2.19 -19.46 6.58
N ASP A 21 3.32 -19.50 5.86
CA ASP A 21 3.81 -18.38 5.07
C ASP A 21 3.53 -18.48 3.54
N GLU A 22 2.89 -19.56 3.06
CA GLU A 22 2.82 -19.86 1.61
C GLU A 22 1.55 -19.36 0.89
N LEU A 23 0.66 -18.63 1.57
CA LEU A 23 -0.59 -18.12 0.99
C LEU A 23 -0.54 -16.63 0.60
N ALA A 24 0.65 -16.03 0.62
CA ALA A 24 0.82 -14.62 0.35
C ALA A 24 0.54 -14.27 -1.12
N VAL A 25 -0.27 -13.22 -1.33
CA VAL A 25 -0.44 -12.63 -2.67
C VAL A 25 0.90 -12.12 -3.17
N SER A 26 1.19 -12.28 -4.46
CA SER A 26 2.42 -11.78 -5.07
C SER A 26 2.15 -10.68 -6.09
N LEU A 27 2.95 -9.62 -6.05
CA LEU A 27 2.93 -8.51 -7.00
C LEU A 27 4.13 -8.57 -7.93
N ASN A 28 3.90 -8.29 -9.22
CA ASN A 28 4.97 -7.97 -10.15
C ASN A 28 5.54 -6.58 -9.86
N TYR A 29 4.65 -5.61 -9.55
CA TYR A 29 5.05 -4.29 -9.08
C TYR A 29 3.96 -3.61 -8.24
N PHE A 30 4.40 -2.68 -7.38
CA PHE A 30 3.57 -1.68 -6.72
C PHE A 30 4.33 -0.35 -6.69
N ARG A 31 3.78 0.68 -7.34
CA ARG A 31 4.45 1.97 -7.47
C ARG A 31 3.47 3.13 -7.44
N ALA A 32 3.97 4.27 -6.99
CA ALA A 32 3.27 5.54 -7.05
C ALA A 32 4.16 6.58 -7.73
N ALA A 33 3.59 7.34 -8.66
CA ALA A 33 4.29 8.39 -9.39
C ALA A 33 3.32 9.53 -9.74
N PHE A 34 3.87 10.72 -9.98
CA PHE A 34 3.06 11.84 -10.47
C PHE A 34 2.52 11.56 -11.87
N GLU A 35 1.23 11.86 -12.07
CA GLU A 35 0.57 11.95 -13.36
C GLU A 35 -0.05 13.35 -13.45
N GLY A 36 0.70 14.28 -14.05
CA GLY A 36 0.35 15.70 -14.01
C GLY A 36 0.49 16.29 -12.60
N THR A 37 -0.60 16.80 -12.03
CA THR A 37 -0.65 17.33 -10.65
C THR A 37 -1.12 16.30 -9.62
N ASP A 38 -1.62 15.15 -10.08
CA ASP A 38 -2.15 14.09 -9.24
C ASP A 38 -1.14 12.94 -9.15
N VAL A 39 -1.41 11.96 -8.29
CA VAL A 39 -0.53 10.80 -8.11
C VAL A 39 -1.25 9.55 -8.59
N LYS A 40 -0.64 8.88 -9.55
CA LYS A 40 -1.08 7.55 -9.98
C LYS A 40 -0.41 6.49 -9.12
N VAL A 41 -1.24 5.72 -8.44
CA VAL A 41 -0.87 4.53 -7.68
C VAL A 41 -1.27 3.32 -8.51
N GLU A 42 -0.30 2.49 -8.89
CA GLU A 42 -0.58 1.34 -9.75
C GLU A 42 0.16 0.08 -9.28
N TRP A 43 -0.49 -1.04 -9.51
CA TRP A 43 0.02 -2.36 -9.17
C TRP A 43 -0.34 -3.39 -10.24
N GLU A 44 0.48 -4.42 -10.31
CA GLU A 44 0.21 -5.61 -11.10
C GLU A 44 0.40 -6.85 -10.25
N LEU A 45 -0.63 -7.70 -10.22
CA LEU A 45 -0.59 -8.99 -9.56
C LEU A 45 0.14 -10.02 -10.43
N ALA A 46 0.90 -10.93 -9.81
CA ALA A 46 1.40 -12.11 -10.50
C ALA A 46 0.23 -13.01 -10.95
N ASN A 47 -0.77 -13.16 -10.08
CA ASN A 47 -2.03 -13.87 -10.32
C ASN A 47 -3.16 -13.31 -9.43
N GLU A 48 -4.42 -13.55 -9.80
CA GLU A 48 -5.61 -12.97 -9.14
C GLU A 48 -6.52 -14.03 -8.50
N ASN A 49 -6.10 -15.31 -8.47
CA ASN A 49 -6.99 -16.45 -8.21
C ASN A 49 -7.76 -16.36 -6.87
N THR A 50 -7.15 -15.76 -5.85
CA THR A 50 -7.66 -15.71 -4.49
C THR A 50 -8.02 -14.29 -4.06
N VAL A 51 -7.77 -13.30 -4.92
CA VAL A 51 -7.96 -11.88 -4.61
C VAL A 51 -9.44 -11.52 -4.68
N THR A 52 -9.92 -10.81 -3.66
CA THR A 52 -11.31 -10.37 -3.55
C THR A 52 -11.46 -8.86 -3.64
N GLY A 53 -10.41 -8.11 -3.32
CA GLY A 53 -10.46 -6.66 -3.30
C GLY A 53 -9.12 -6.01 -2.99
N PHE A 54 -9.11 -4.68 -3.05
CA PHE A 54 -7.95 -3.84 -2.78
C PHE A 54 -8.34 -2.66 -1.92
N GLU A 55 -7.50 -2.36 -0.95
CA GLU A 55 -7.64 -1.21 -0.06
C GLU A 55 -6.35 -0.38 -0.15
N VAL A 56 -6.49 0.89 -0.54
CA VAL A 56 -5.38 1.82 -0.74
C VAL A 56 -5.38 2.82 0.41
N TYR A 57 -4.18 3.01 0.97
CA TYR A 57 -3.93 3.94 2.05
C TYR A 57 -2.79 4.88 1.69
N ARG A 58 -2.80 6.07 2.29
CA ARG A 58 -1.73 7.06 2.20
C ARG A 58 -1.27 7.49 3.58
N LYS A 59 0.01 7.82 3.69
CA LYS A 59 0.62 8.50 4.83
C LYS A 59 1.58 9.59 4.34
N LEU A 60 1.40 10.80 4.83
CA LEU A 60 2.34 11.91 4.63
C LEU A 60 3.51 11.84 5.60
N SER A 61 4.57 12.60 5.29
CA SER A 61 5.80 12.67 6.10
C SER A 61 5.56 13.10 7.55
N ASN A 62 4.54 13.92 7.79
CA ASN A 62 4.16 14.46 9.08
C ASN A 62 3.04 13.65 9.79
N GLU A 63 2.60 12.54 9.21
CA GLU A 63 1.55 11.67 9.76
C GLU A 63 2.16 10.42 10.41
N THR A 64 1.57 9.97 11.52
CA THR A 64 2.01 8.76 12.23
C THR A 64 1.31 7.49 11.74
N SER A 65 0.13 7.63 11.14
CA SER A 65 -0.73 6.53 10.71
C SER A 65 -1.12 6.62 9.24
N PHE A 66 -1.41 5.47 8.64
CA PHE A 66 -1.97 5.39 7.29
C PHE A 66 -3.46 5.72 7.33
N ARG A 67 -3.90 6.60 6.43
CA ARG A 67 -5.31 6.90 6.19
C ARG A 67 -5.81 6.14 4.97
N HIS A 68 -6.97 5.52 5.09
CA HIS A 68 -7.66 4.90 3.95
C HIS A 68 -8.07 6.00 2.94
N ILE A 69 -7.82 5.78 1.65
CA ILE A 69 -8.13 6.75 0.60
C ILE A 69 -8.98 6.16 -0.52
N ASN A 70 -8.94 4.85 -0.75
CA ASN A 70 -9.76 4.22 -1.78
C ASN A 70 -9.87 2.69 -1.62
N ALA A 71 -11.00 2.14 -2.03
CA ALA A 71 -11.22 0.70 -2.16
C ALA A 71 -11.58 0.35 -3.61
N LEU A 72 -11.02 -0.74 -4.13
CA LEU A 72 -11.31 -1.23 -5.49
C LEU A 72 -11.72 -2.69 -5.44
N SER A 73 -12.76 -3.05 -6.18
CA SER A 73 -13.13 -4.44 -6.41
C SER A 73 -12.28 -5.07 -7.53
N VAL A 74 -12.17 -6.39 -7.50
CA VAL A 74 -11.56 -7.15 -8.59
C VAL A 74 -12.34 -6.99 -9.89
N SER A 75 -11.60 -6.92 -10.98
CA SER A 75 -12.12 -6.75 -12.35
C SER A 75 -11.78 -7.92 -13.28
N GLY A 76 -10.97 -8.89 -12.81
CA GLY A 76 -10.41 -9.95 -13.64
C GLY A 76 -9.22 -9.52 -14.51
N SER A 77 -8.74 -8.28 -14.32
CA SER A 77 -7.46 -7.79 -14.87
C SER A 77 -6.38 -7.96 -13.82
N ARG A 78 -5.14 -8.26 -14.23
CA ARG A 78 -4.00 -8.27 -13.29
C ARG A 78 -3.46 -6.88 -12.98
N ARG A 79 -3.87 -5.86 -13.73
CA ARG A 79 -3.37 -4.48 -13.64
C ARG A 79 -4.45 -3.57 -13.10
N TYR A 80 -4.08 -2.80 -12.09
CA TYR A 80 -4.96 -1.87 -11.42
C TYR A 80 -4.25 -0.54 -11.21
N ALA A 81 -5.05 0.53 -11.21
CA ALA A 81 -4.57 1.87 -10.93
C ALA A 81 -5.63 2.69 -10.20
N PHE A 82 -5.15 3.63 -9.39
CA PHE A 82 -5.93 4.64 -8.71
C PHE A 82 -5.24 6.00 -8.86
N ILE A 83 -6.02 7.04 -9.16
CA ILE A 83 -5.52 8.42 -9.22
C ILE A 83 -5.91 9.13 -7.93
N ASP A 84 -4.92 9.46 -7.11
CA ASP A 84 -5.09 10.24 -5.89
C ASP A 84 -5.14 11.74 -6.22
N THR A 85 -6.35 12.21 -6.53
CA THR A 85 -6.63 13.63 -6.78
C THR A 85 -6.74 14.47 -5.51
N ASP A 86 -6.86 13.81 -4.35
CA ASP A 86 -7.08 14.52 -3.08
C ASP A 86 -5.78 15.08 -2.53
N LEU A 87 -4.63 14.50 -2.90
CA LEU A 87 -3.33 14.93 -2.42
C LEU A 87 -3.11 16.44 -2.62
N ARG A 88 -3.54 16.99 -3.77
CA ARG A 88 -3.40 18.42 -4.11
C ARG A 88 -4.11 19.36 -3.14
N SER A 89 -5.12 18.87 -2.43
CA SER A 89 -5.88 19.64 -1.45
C SER A 89 -5.31 19.50 -0.03
N VAL A 90 -4.39 18.55 0.19
CA VAL A 90 -3.82 18.32 1.51
C VAL A 90 -2.75 19.38 1.81
N PRO A 91 -2.88 20.13 2.93
CA PRO A 91 -1.85 21.06 3.37
C PRO A 91 -0.60 20.30 3.82
N ASN A 92 0.57 20.95 3.73
CA ASN A 92 1.85 20.38 4.19
C ASN A 92 2.22 19.03 3.55
N ARG A 93 1.74 18.76 2.32
CA ARG A 93 2.06 17.53 1.56
C ARG A 93 3.53 17.38 1.14
N THR A 94 4.42 18.26 1.57
CA THR A 94 5.84 18.26 1.19
C THR A 94 6.58 17.14 1.92
N GLY A 95 7.54 16.52 1.24
CA GLY A 95 8.37 15.44 1.78
C GLY A 95 7.91 14.06 1.31
N THR A 96 8.33 13.02 2.02
CA THR A 96 8.03 11.64 1.63
C THR A 96 6.55 11.32 1.78
N ILE A 97 5.93 10.86 0.70
CA ILE A 97 4.58 10.31 0.71
C ILE A 97 4.70 8.81 0.55
N THR A 98 4.05 8.08 1.46
CA THR A 98 4.02 6.62 1.45
C THR A 98 2.61 6.13 1.14
N TYR A 99 2.48 5.24 0.16
CA TYR A 99 1.26 4.51 -0.10
C TYR A 99 1.38 3.09 0.41
N LYS A 100 0.28 2.56 0.92
CA LYS A 100 0.13 1.16 1.29
C LYS A 100 -1.04 0.57 0.52
N LEU A 101 -0.81 -0.58 -0.08
CA LEU A 101 -1.83 -1.41 -0.71
C LEU A 101 -2.05 -2.62 0.19
N THR A 102 -3.27 -2.80 0.67
CA THR A 102 -3.71 -4.07 1.24
C THR A 102 -4.48 -4.82 0.16
N VAL A 103 -4.02 -6.01 -0.19
CA VAL A 103 -4.75 -6.92 -1.07
C VAL A 103 -5.55 -7.87 -0.20
N GLU A 104 -6.86 -7.87 -0.39
CA GLU A 104 -7.78 -8.77 0.28
C GLU A 104 -7.86 -10.09 -0.50
N SER A 105 -7.75 -11.21 0.21
CA SER A 105 -7.77 -12.53 -0.40
C SER A 105 -8.49 -13.53 0.49
N THR A 106 -9.07 -14.56 -0.12
CA THR A 106 -9.72 -15.67 0.60
C THR A 106 -8.77 -16.40 1.53
N ASP A 107 -7.47 -16.35 1.23
CA ASP A 107 -6.43 -17.08 1.95
C ASP A 107 -5.71 -16.19 2.99
N GLY A 108 -6.07 -14.91 3.05
CA GLY A 108 -5.50 -13.93 3.96
C GLY A 108 -5.03 -12.66 3.28
N ASN A 109 -5.06 -11.55 4.03
CA ASN A 109 -4.70 -10.25 3.48
C ASN A 109 -3.19 -10.06 3.41
N SER A 110 -2.72 -9.48 2.31
CA SER A 110 -1.31 -9.13 2.10
C SER A 110 -1.15 -7.60 2.03
N SER A 111 -0.02 -7.05 2.48
CA SER A 111 0.21 -5.60 2.46
C SER A 111 1.56 -5.24 1.83
N PHE A 112 1.54 -4.20 0.99
CA PHE A 112 2.70 -3.69 0.27
C PHE A 112 2.82 -2.19 0.45
N THR A 113 4.04 -1.65 0.43
CA THR A 113 4.29 -0.22 0.55
C THR A 113 5.17 0.30 -0.58
N THR A 114 4.93 1.54 -0.98
CA THR A 114 5.77 2.28 -1.91
C THR A 114 5.84 3.73 -1.47
N ALA A 115 6.95 4.41 -1.73
CA ALA A 115 7.14 5.77 -1.31
C ALA A 115 7.90 6.58 -2.36
N PHE A 116 7.59 7.86 -2.43
CA PHE A 116 8.35 8.83 -3.23
C PHE A 116 8.43 10.17 -2.51
N ILE A 117 9.35 11.02 -2.95
CA ILE A 117 9.53 12.37 -2.40
C ILE A 117 8.64 13.34 -3.17
N ASN A 118 7.69 13.95 -2.49
CA ASN A 118 6.92 15.07 -3.03
C ASN A 118 7.64 16.39 -2.77
N ASN A 119 8.11 17.04 -3.84
CA ASN A 119 8.66 18.39 -3.79
C ASN A 119 7.86 19.30 -4.75
N PRO A 120 6.74 19.90 -4.30
CA PRO A 120 5.94 20.76 -5.16
C PRO A 120 6.77 21.93 -5.68
N SER A 121 6.50 22.37 -6.91
CA SER A 121 7.26 23.45 -7.54
C SER A 121 7.12 24.77 -6.75
N SER A 122 8.13 25.65 -6.83
CA SER A 122 8.11 26.95 -6.13
C SER A 122 6.93 27.85 -6.55
N VAL A 123 6.41 27.66 -7.76
CA VAL A 123 5.22 28.36 -8.28
C VAL A 123 3.94 27.90 -7.58
N GLU A 124 3.79 26.59 -7.36
CA GLU A 124 2.63 26.03 -6.66
C GLU A 124 2.60 26.45 -5.17
N ARG A 125 3.80 26.58 -4.57
CA ARG A 125 3.97 27.10 -3.20
C ARG A 125 3.57 28.58 -3.08
N SER A 126 3.95 29.43 -4.06
CA SER A 126 3.65 30.86 -4.00
C SER A 126 2.17 31.17 -4.23
N TRP A 127 1.49 30.47 -5.13
CA TRP A 127 0.04 30.64 -5.35
C TRP A 127 -0.80 30.30 -4.12
N GLY A 128 -0.41 29.27 -3.35
CA GLY A 128 -1.06 28.93 -2.08
C GLY A 128 -0.95 30.05 -1.05
N SER A 129 0.24 30.66 -0.93
CA SER A 129 0.50 31.79 -0.01
C SER A 129 -0.25 33.06 -0.40
N ILE A 130 -0.30 33.38 -1.70
CA ILE A 130 -1.03 34.56 -2.19
C ILE A 130 -2.52 34.41 -1.90
N LYS A 131 -3.11 33.23 -2.16
CA LYS A 131 -4.53 32.98 -1.87
C LYS A 131 -4.88 33.07 -0.38
N SER A 132 -3.93 32.84 0.54
CA SER A 132 -4.20 32.99 1.96
C SER A 132 -4.18 34.44 2.46
N MET A 133 -3.66 35.38 1.68
CA MET A 133 -3.59 36.80 2.05
C MET A 133 -4.88 37.57 1.72
N PHE A 134 -5.77 37.00 0.92
CA PHE A 134 -7.03 37.63 0.49
C PHE A 134 -8.26 36.92 1.08
N ARG A 135 -8.12 36.34 2.28
CA ARG A 135 -9.21 35.75 3.07
C ARG A 135 -9.41 36.55 4.35
#